data_AF-A0A9X0LAD0-F1
#
_entry.id   AF-A0A9X0LAD0-F1
#
_cell.length_a   1.000
_cell.length_b   1.000
_cell.length_c   1.000
_cell.angle_alpha   90.00
_cell.angle_beta   90.00
_cell.angle_gamma   90.00
#
_symmetry.space_group_name_H-M   'P 1'
#
loop_
_entity.id
_entity.type
_entity.pdbx_description
1 polymer ?
#
loop_
_entity_poly.entity_id
_entity_poly.type
_entity_poly.pdbx_seq_one_letter_code
_entity_poly.pdbx_strand_id
1 'polypeptide(L)'
;MPIDSREQTRPALAALATDVCCLIVFAAIGRRSHAEGVDLAGVAATAWPFVAGAAAGWALTRGWRRPYALLPTGIAVWVCTIVVGMLLRKLTTAGVAPSFVVVASISTAVLLLGWRAAILVMTRR
;
A
#
# COMPACT_ATOMS: atom_id res chain seq x y z
N MET A 1 -7.55 -32.17 -9.50
CA MET A 1 -7.77 -31.82 -8.08
C MET A 1 -7.99 -30.30 -8.01
N PRO A 2 -9.18 -29.79 -7.65
CA PRO A 2 -9.38 -28.35 -7.51
C PRO A 2 -8.59 -27.89 -6.29
N ILE A 3 -7.68 -26.92 -6.46
CA ILE A 3 -7.05 -26.24 -5.32
C ILE A 3 -8.17 -25.58 -4.51
N ASP A 4 -8.25 -25.89 -3.22
CA ASP A 4 -9.27 -25.33 -2.34
C ASP A 4 -9.13 -23.80 -2.33
N SER A 5 -10.20 -23.10 -2.72
CA SER A 5 -10.28 -21.64 -2.71
C SER A 5 -9.86 -21.03 -1.35
N ARG A 6 -10.03 -21.78 -0.25
CA ARG A 6 -9.57 -21.38 1.08
C ARG A 6 -8.05 -21.30 1.21
N GLU A 7 -7.30 -22.18 0.55
CA GLU A 7 -5.82 -22.14 0.57
C GLU A 7 -5.28 -20.94 -0.20
N GLN A 8 -5.92 -20.54 -1.30
CA GLN A 8 -5.50 -19.38 -2.07
C GLN A 8 -5.92 -18.04 -1.42
N THR A 9 -6.98 -18.05 -0.60
CA THR A 9 -7.51 -16.86 0.07
C THR A 9 -6.62 -16.41 1.25
N ARG A 10 -6.07 -17.34 2.03
CA ARG A 10 -5.19 -17.03 3.18
C ARG A 10 -3.96 -16.18 2.81
N PRO A 11 -3.13 -16.52 1.81
CA PRO A 11 -1.96 -15.72 1.44
C PRO A 11 -2.37 -14.37 0.84
N ALA A 12 -3.50 -14.31 0.12
CA ALA A 12 -4.01 -13.05 -0.39
C ALA A 12 -4.44 -12.10 0.73
N LEU A 13 -5.16 -12.61 1.74
CA LEU A 13 -5.55 -11.83 2.92
C LEU A 13 -4.34 -11.37 3.74
N ALA A 14 -3.35 -12.23 3.95
CA ALA A 14 -2.14 -11.88 4.69
C ALA A 14 -1.36 -10.76 3.97
N ALA A 15 -1.19 -10.87 2.64
CA ALA A 15 -0.53 -9.84 1.85
C ALA A 15 -1.31 -8.52 1.80
N LEU A 16 -2.64 -8.58 1.64
CA LEU A 16 -3.50 -7.40 1.67
C LEU A 16 -3.42 -6.69 3.03
N ALA A 17 -3.50 -7.45 4.13
CA ALA A 17 -3.36 -6.92 5.48
C ALA A 17 -1.98 -6.29 5.71
N THR A 18 -0.93 -6.89 5.17
CA THR A 18 0.43 -6.34 5.21
C THR A 18 0.52 -5.00 4.48
N ASP A 19 -0.05 -4.89 3.28
CA ASP A 19 -0.08 -3.62 2.54
C ASP A 19 -0.86 -2.53 3.29
N VAL A 20 -2.03 -2.87 3.83
CA VAL A 20 -2.84 -1.93 4.61
C VAL A 20 -2.08 -1.48 5.87
N CYS A 21 -1.43 -2.41 6.57
CA CYS A 21 -0.58 -2.10 7.72
C CYS A 21 0.57 -1.16 7.34
N CYS A 22 1.27 -1.44 6.24
CA CYS A 22 2.31 -0.56 5.70
C CYS A 22 1.79 0.87 5.47
N LEU A 23 0.59 1.03 4.90
CA LEU A 23 0.01 2.35 4.64
C LEU A 23 -0.46 3.06 5.90
N ILE A 24 -0.96 2.33 6.90
CA ILE A 24 -1.27 2.87 8.23
C ILE A 24 0.01 3.35 8.92
N VAL A 25 1.09 2.57 8.87
CA VAL A 25 2.40 2.94 9.41
C VAL A 25 2.94 4.20 8.72
N PHE A 26 2.88 4.25 7.38
CA PHE A 26 3.22 5.45 6.61
C PHE A 26 2.42 6.68 7.08
N ALA A 27 1.10 6.55 7.22
CA ALA A 27 0.23 7.65 7.64
C ALA A 27 0.55 8.11 9.08
N ALA A 28 0.70 7.18 10.02
CA ALA A 28 1.00 7.49 11.42
C ALA A 28 2.38 8.17 11.57
N ILE A 29 3.41 7.65 10.90
CA ILE A 29 4.75 8.26 10.90
C ILE A 29 4.71 9.63 10.23
N GLY A 30 4.05 9.75 9.07
CA GLY A 30 3.92 11.02 8.35
C GLY A 30 3.29 12.10 9.20
N ARG A 31 2.16 11.81 9.86
CA ARG A 31 1.49 12.74 10.78
C ARG A 31 2.41 13.16 11.93
N ARG A 32 3.04 12.19 12.59
CA ARG A 32 3.99 12.47 13.68
C ARG A 32 5.14 13.38 13.22
N SER A 33 5.69 13.14 12.03
CA SER A 33 6.78 13.94 11.45
C SER A 33 6.37 15.39 11.15
N HIS A 34 5.09 15.61 10.85
CA HIS A 34 4.51 16.95 10.65
C HIS A 34 3.98 17.58 11.95
N ALA A 35 4.31 17.02 13.12
CA ALA A 35 3.78 17.41 14.43
C ALA A 35 2.24 17.42 14.51
N GLU A 36 1.59 16.64 13.64
CA GLU A 36 0.16 16.38 13.71
C GLU A 36 -0.13 15.30 14.76
N GLY A 37 -1.30 15.36 15.41
CA GLY A 37 -1.75 14.34 16.35
C GLY A 37 -1.86 12.95 15.71
N VAL A 38 -1.43 11.91 16.43
CA VAL A 38 -1.59 10.50 16.03
C VAL A 38 -2.82 9.92 16.73
N ASP A 39 -3.99 10.37 16.28
CA ASP A 39 -5.28 9.83 16.68
C ASP A 39 -5.87 8.96 15.56
N LEU A 40 -6.84 8.11 15.91
CA LEU A 40 -7.42 7.14 14.97
C LEU A 40 -8.05 7.81 13.75
N ALA A 41 -8.76 8.93 13.95
CA ALA A 41 -9.45 9.63 12.88
C ALA A 41 -8.46 10.33 11.95
N GLY A 42 -7.43 10.98 12.49
CA GLY A 42 -6.37 11.61 11.72
C GLY A 42 -5.55 10.63 10.88
N VAL A 43 -5.19 9.47 11.47
CA VAL A 43 -4.50 8.40 10.75
C VAL A 43 -5.40 7.84 9.63
N ALA A 44 -6.67 7.56 9.92
CA ALA A 44 -7.62 7.09 8.92
C ALA A 44 -7.80 8.10 7.78
N ALA A 45 -7.97 9.39 8.10
CA ALA A 45 -8.09 10.49 7.15
C ALA A 45 -6.86 10.62 6.23
N THR A 46 -5.67 10.31 6.76
CA THR A 46 -4.42 10.36 6.01
C THR A 46 -4.21 9.10 5.15
N ALA A 47 -4.58 7.92 5.67
CA ALA A 47 -4.32 6.63 5.04
C ALA A 47 -5.31 6.27 3.92
N TRP A 48 -6.61 6.59 4.08
CA TRP A 48 -7.65 6.12 3.16
C TRP A 48 -7.43 6.42 1.67
N PRO A 49 -6.85 7.58 1.24
CA PRO A 49 -6.59 7.83 -0.18
C PRO A 49 -5.60 6.84 -0.76
N PHE A 50 -4.56 6.51 0.02
CA PHE A 50 -3.51 5.58 -0.37
C PHE A 50 -4.01 4.13 -0.34
N VAL A 51 -4.82 3.77 0.66
CA VAL A 51 -5.45 2.45 0.74
C VAL A 51 -6.39 2.22 -0.44
N ALA A 52 -7.17 3.23 -0.84
CA ALA A 52 -8.01 3.17 -2.04
C ALA A 52 -7.18 2.94 -3.31
N GLY A 53 -6.03 3.64 -3.42
CA GLY A 53 -5.09 3.40 -4.52
C GLY A 53 -4.48 2.00 -4.52
N ALA A 54 -4.09 1.48 -3.35
CA ALA A 54 -3.60 0.12 -3.24
C ALA A 54 -4.67 -0.90 -3.67
N ALA A 55 -5.91 -0.71 -3.21
CA ALA A 55 -7.04 -1.55 -3.60
C ALA A 55 -7.26 -1.55 -5.13
N ALA A 56 -7.14 -0.40 -5.78
CA ALA A 56 -7.20 -0.30 -7.24
C ALA A 56 -6.08 -1.10 -7.94
N GLY A 57 -4.84 -1.04 -7.43
CA GLY A 57 -3.73 -1.83 -7.98
C GLY A 57 -3.89 -3.34 -7.78
N TRP A 58 -4.45 -3.75 -6.65
CA TRP A 58 -4.85 -5.15 -6.40
C TRP A 58 -5.92 -5.61 -7.39
N ALA A 59 -6.96 -4.81 -7.61
CA ALA A 59 -8.02 -5.11 -8.57
C ALA A 59 -7.47 -5.22 -10.01
N LEU A 60 -6.65 -4.25 -10.42
CA LEU A 60 -6.08 -4.16 -11.77
C LEU A 60 -5.23 -5.39 -12.11
N THR A 61 -4.43 -5.86 -11.16
CA THR A 61 -3.54 -7.02 -11.39
C THR A 61 -4.14 -8.36 -11.02
N ARG A 62 -5.38 -8.38 -10.50
CA ARG A 62 -5.95 -9.55 -9.81
C ARG A 62 -4.97 -10.10 -8.79
N GLY A 63 -4.44 -9.21 -7.94
CA GLY A 63 -3.30 -9.47 -7.05
C GLY A 63 -3.48 -10.70 -6.15
N TRP A 64 -4.72 -11.09 -5.85
CA TRP A 64 -5.04 -12.33 -5.12
C TRP A 64 -4.51 -13.61 -5.78
N ARG A 65 -4.23 -13.60 -7.10
CA ARG A 65 -3.61 -14.74 -7.80
C ARG A 65 -2.12 -14.85 -7.55
N ARG A 66 -1.42 -13.74 -7.28
CA ARG A 66 0.04 -13.67 -7.07
C ARG A 66 0.38 -12.61 -6.01
N PRO A 67 -0.09 -12.77 -4.76
CA PRO A 67 -0.09 -11.71 -3.75
C PRO A 67 1.32 -11.23 -3.34
N TYR A 68 2.30 -12.14 -3.38
CA TYR A 68 3.70 -11.88 -3.03
C TYR A 68 4.57 -11.41 -4.20
N ALA A 69 4.02 -11.37 -5.42
CA ALA A 69 4.81 -11.01 -6.60
C ALA A 69 5.17 -9.52 -6.59
N LEU A 70 6.47 -9.23 -6.69
CA LEU A 70 6.96 -7.86 -6.94
C LEU A 70 6.41 -7.31 -8.26
N LEU A 71 6.46 -8.12 -9.31
CA LEU A 71 5.89 -7.83 -10.63
C LEU A 71 4.91 -8.94 -11.03
N PRO A 72 3.69 -8.59 -11.50
CA PRO A 72 3.18 -7.24 -11.70
C PRO A 72 2.55 -6.61 -10.44
N THR A 73 2.19 -7.41 -9.42
CA THR A 73 1.30 -6.98 -8.33
C THR A 73 1.89 -5.85 -7.48
N GLY A 74 3.09 -6.00 -6.92
CA GLY A 74 3.70 -4.98 -6.06
C GLY A 74 3.84 -3.63 -6.74
N ILE A 75 4.41 -3.59 -7.95
CA ILE A 75 4.59 -2.35 -8.72
C ILE A 75 3.26 -1.69 -9.05
N ALA A 76 2.25 -2.45 -9.51
CA ALA A 76 0.95 -1.86 -9.80
C ALA A 76 0.27 -1.31 -8.55
N VAL A 77 0.33 -2.04 -7.42
CA VAL A 77 -0.19 -1.57 -6.13
C VAL A 77 0.49 -0.26 -5.72
N TRP A 78 1.82 -0.17 -5.81
CA TRP A 78 2.56 1.04 -5.48
C TRP A 78 2.21 2.23 -6.40
N VAL A 79 2.20 2.02 -7.71
CA VAL A 79 1.87 3.08 -8.68
C VAL A 79 0.45 3.58 -8.46
N CYS A 80 -0.53 2.67 -8.31
CA CYS A 80 -1.91 3.06 -8.03
C CYS A 80 -2.05 3.75 -6.67
N THR A 81 -1.32 3.30 -5.63
CA THR A 81 -1.28 3.94 -4.31
C THR A 81 -0.91 5.41 -4.42
N ILE A 82 0.11 5.74 -5.19
CA ILE A 82 0.56 7.13 -5.38
C ILE A 82 -0.40 7.90 -6.28
N VAL A 83 -0.72 7.39 -7.46
CA VAL A 83 -1.55 8.13 -8.43
C VAL A 83 -2.94 8.40 -7.86
N VAL A 84 -3.63 7.37 -7.39
CA VAL A 84 -4.98 7.52 -6.83
C VAL A 84 -4.95 8.25 -5.51
N GLY A 85 -3.95 7.99 -4.65
CA GLY A 85 -3.81 8.67 -3.37
C GLY A 85 -3.66 10.19 -3.53
N MET A 86 -2.82 10.65 -4.46
CA MET A 86 -2.64 12.07 -4.72
C MET A 86 -3.89 12.71 -5.35
N LEU A 87 -4.56 12.00 -6.27
CA LEU A 87 -5.80 12.47 -6.87
C LEU A 87 -6.89 12.64 -5.82
N LEU A 88 -7.12 11.63 -4.98
CA LEU A 88 -8.12 11.68 -3.92
C LEU A 88 -7.81 12.79 -2.90
N ARG A 89 -6.54 12.94 -2.50
CA ARG A 89 -6.12 14.04 -1.63
C ARG A 89 -6.45 15.41 -2.24
N LYS A 90 -6.15 15.61 -3.53
CA LYS A 90 -6.48 16.85 -4.22
C LYS A 90 -7.99 17.10 -4.27
N LEU A 91 -8.78 16.06 -4.50
CA LEU A 91 -10.25 16.13 -4.54
C LEU A 91 -10.87 16.42 -3.18
N THR A 92 -10.24 15.97 -2.09
CA THR A 92 -10.69 16.25 -0.72
C THR A 92 -9.96 17.42 -0.08
N THR A 93 -9.47 18.35 -0.90
CA THR A 93 -8.75 19.58 -0.48
C THR A 93 -7.57 19.36 0.48
N ALA A 94 -7.03 18.14 0.54
CA ALA A 94 -5.83 17.85 1.30
C ALA A 94 -4.58 18.30 0.53
N GLY A 95 -3.57 18.78 1.27
CA GLY A 95 -2.34 19.27 0.67
C GLY A 95 -1.58 18.21 -0.13
N VAL A 96 -1.10 18.60 -1.31
CA VAL A 96 -0.22 17.81 -2.20
C VAL A 96 0.97 18.69 -2.61
N ALA A 97 1.92 18.86 -1.69
CA ALA A 97 3.18 19.54 -2.00
C ALA A 97 4.09 18.64 -2.85
N PRO A 98 4.95 19.19 -3.74
CA PRO A 98 5.90 18.38 -4.50
C PRO A 98 6.81 17.52 -3.61
N SER A 99 7.27 18.06 -2.49
CA SER A 99 8.05 17.31 -1.48
C SER A 99 7.27 16.15 -0.89
N PHE A 100 5.97 16.34 -0.61
CA PHE A 100 5.08 15.28 -0.13
C PHE A 100 4.97 14.15 -1.16
N VAL A 101 4.82 14.46 -2.45
CA VAL A 101 4.75 13.44 -3.51
C VAL A 101 6.02 12.59 -3.53
N VAL A 102 7.20 13.20 -3.45
CA VAL A 102 8.49 12.49 -3.45
C VAL A 102 8.62 11.60 -2.22
N VAL A 103 8.43 12.15 -1.02
CA VAL A 103 8.60 11.42 0.24
C VAL A 103 7.56 10.30 0.37
N ALA A 104 6.30 10.55 0.00
CA ALA A 104 5.26 9.52 -0.01
C ALA A 104 5.58 8.40 -1.00
N SER A 105 6.04 8.75 -2.22
CA SER A 105 6.42 7.77 -3.24
C SER A 105 7.54 6.85 -2.76
N ILE A 106 8.61 7.42 -2.20
CA ILE A 106 9.76 6.65 -1.70
C ILE A 106 9.36 5.81 -0.49
N SER A 107 8.69 6.41 0.50
CA SER A 107 8.32 5.71 1.74
C SER A 107 7.39 4.54 1.45
N THR A 108 6.36 4.75 0.63
CA THR A 108 5.44 3.67 0.24
C THR A 108 6.09 2.65 -0.69
N ALA A 109 7.07 3.03 -1.53
CA ALA A 109 7.85 2.08 -2.32
C ALA A 109 8.65 1.14 -1.40
N VAL A 110 9.38 1.72 -0.44
CA VAL A 110 10.16 0.94 0.54
C VAL A 110 9.26 0.00 1.33
N LEU A 111 8.11 0.49 1.80
CA LEU A 111 7.20 -0.34 2.58
C LEU A 111 6.55 -1.44 1.73
N LEU A 112 5.84 -1.09 0.65
CA LEU A 112 5.04 -2.03 -0.14
C LEU A 112 5.88 -2.98 -1.01
N LEU A 113 6.99 -2.49 -1.58
CA LEU A 113 7.87 -3.31 -2.41
C LEU A 113 8.94 -4.00 -1.56
N GLY A 114 9.40 -3.38 -0.47
CA GLY A 114 10.45 -3.95 0.36
C GLY A 114 10.08 -5.28 1.00
N TRP A 115 8.87 -5.43 1.54
CA TRP A 115 8.45 -6.71 2.13
C TRP A 115 8.31 -7.81 1.08
N ARG A 116 7.82 -7.49 -0.12
CA ARG A 116 7.74 -8.42 -1.25
C ARG A 116 9.13 -8.81 -1.76
N ALA A 117 10.06 -7.84 -1.83
CA ALA A 117 11.45 -8.09 -2.21
C ALA A 117 12.15 -8.99 -1.19
N ALA A 118 11.91 -8.78 0.10
CA ALA A 118 12.43 -9.65 1.15
C ALA A 118 11.96 -11.10 0.98
N ILE A 119 10.66 -11.33 0.75
CA ILE A 119 10.13 -12.68 0.47
C ILE A 119 10.76 -13.26 -0.80
N LEU A 120 10.88 -12.48 -1.88
CA LEU A 120 11.52 -12.95 -3.11
C LEU A 120 12.96 -13.40 -2.85
N VAL A 121 13.72 -12.65 -2.05
CA VAL A 121 15.10 -13.01 -1.70
C VAL A 121 15.15 -14.24 -0.79
N MET A 122 14.24 -14.36 0.17
CA MET A 122 14.19 -15.49 1.11
C MET A 122 13.77 -16.79 0.43
N THR A 123 12.89 -16.74 -0.57
CA THR A 123 12.39 -17.90 -1.33
C THR A 123 13.30 -18.34 -2.47
N ARG A 124 14.30 -17.52 -2.84
CA ARG A 124 15.33 -17.86 -3.83
C ARG A 124 16.55 -18.57 -3.24
N ARG A 125 16.60 -18.72 -1.92
CA ARG A 125 17.62 -19.50 -1.20
C ARG A 125 17.11 -20.91 -0.95
#